data_AF-A0A009QW52-F1
#
_entry.id   AF-A0A009QW52-F1
#
_cell.length_a   1.000
_cell.length_b   1.000
_cell.length_c   1.000
_cell.angle_alpha   90.00
_cell.angle_beta   90.00
_cell.angle_gamma   90.00
#
_symmetry.space_group_name_H-M   'P 1'
#
loop_
_entity.id
_entity.type
_entity.pdbx_description
1 polymer ?
#
loop_
_entity_poly.entity_id
_entity_poly.type
_entity_poly.pdbx_seq_one_letter_code
_entity_poly.pdbx_strand_id
1 'polypeptide(L)'
;MDHLKVGQTVLDDKGIMGQIINVYPHSSRVMLLSDKEHSLSVRLERTGMRAIVSGTGDLGRLKMEYVPTSANIQVGDKVLSSGLGEHFP
;
A
#
# COMPACT_ATOMS: atom_id res chain seq x y z
N MET A 1 5.70 9.19 24.84
CA MET A 1 6.26 9.43 23.50
C MET A 1 5.63 8.40 22.59
N ASP A 2 5.01 8.83 21.50
CA ASP A 2 4.28 7.91 20.61
C ASP A 2 5.24 6.85 20.08
N HIS A 3 4.87 5.59 20.30
CA HIS A 3 5.70 4.44 19.99
C HIS A 3 5.64 4.19 18.49
N LEU A 4 6.43 4.94 17.71
CA LEU A 4 6.68 4.59 16.31
C LEU A 4 7.26 3.18 16.27
N LYS A 5 6.67 2.33 15.42
CA LYS A 5 7.09 0.94 15.25
C LYS A 5 7.44 0.68 13.80
N VAL A 6 8.47 -0.16 13.59
CA VAL A 6 8.71 -0.77 12.29
C VAL A 6 7.43 -1.54 11.90
N GLY A 7 7.02 -1.37 10.66
CA GLY A 7 5.79 -1.93 10.11
C GLY A 7 4.57 -1.02 10.20
N GLN A 8 4.65 0.12 10.90
CA GLN A 8 3.55 1.07 11.01
C GLN A 8 3.31 1.78 9.67
N THR A 9 2.03 1.91 9.29
CA THR A 9 1.60 2.65 8.09
C THR A 9 1.86 4.15 8.25
N VAL A 10 2.29 4.77 7.17
CA VAL A 10 2.34 6.23 7.03
C VAL A 10 1.24 6.66 6.06
N LEU A 11 0.43 7.63 6.49
CA LEU A 11 -0.73 8.14 5.76
C LEU A 11 -0.54 9.62 5.42
N ASP A 12 -1.15 10.07 4.32
CA ASP A 12 -1.43 11.47 4.02
C ASP A 12 -2.95 11.72 3.91
N ASP A 13 -3.36 12.85 3.34
CA ASP A 13 -4.77 13.20 3.13
C ASP A 13 -5.45 12.38 2.02
N LYS A 14 -4.67 11.68 1.19
CA LYS A 14 -5.15 10.88 0.04
C LYS A 14 -5.12 9.38 0.30
N GLY A 15 -4.34 8.92 1.28
CA GLY A 15 -4.31 7.53 1.70
C GLY A 15 -2.93 7.08 2.17
N ILE A 16 -2.55 5.87 1.79
CA ILE A 16 -1.31 5.24 2.23
C ILE A 16 -0.13 5.78 1.42
N MET A 17 0.87 6.29 2.11
CA MET A 17 2.14 6.73 1.54
C MET A 17 3.20 5.63 1.54
N GLY A 18 3.20 4.80 2.58
CA GLY A 18 4.22 3.77 2.77
C GLY A 18 4.23 3.18 4.16
N GLN A 19 5.36 2.60 4.53
CA GLN A 19 5.54 1.89 5.78
C GLN A 19 6.88 2.26 6.43
N ILE A 20 6.88 2.40 7.76
CA ILE A 20 8.12 2.60 8.52
C ILE A 20 8.96 1.32 8.46
N ILE A 21 10.19 1.43 7.96
CA ILE A 21 11.16 0.33 7.91
C ILE A 21 12.26 0.43 8.97
N ASN A 22 12.51 1.62 9.50
CA ASN A 22 13.46 1.83 10.61
C ASN A 22 12.97 2.97 11.53
N VAL A 23 13.23 2.83 12.82
CA VAL A 23 12.98 3.85 13.84
C VAL A 23 14.31 4.17 14.54
N TYR A 24 14.60 5.46 14.67
CA TYR A 24 15.76 6.03 15.35
C TYR A 24 15.28 6.96 16.48
N PRO A 25 16.15 7.43 17.40
CA PRO A 25 15.73 8.24 18.55
C PRO A 25 14.93 9.50 18.21
N HIS A 26 15.19 10.12 17.03
CA HIS A 26 14.56 11.38 16.62
C HIS A 26 14.03 11.36 15.18
N SER A 27 14.03 10.19 14.52
CA SER A 27 13.61 10.09 13.11
C SER A 27 13.16 8.67 12.77
N SER A 28 12.48 8.53 11.65
CA SER A 28 12.15 7.23 11.07
C SER A 28 12.48 7.22 9.58
N ARG A 29 12.68 6.02 9.03
CA ARG A 29 12.81 5.81 7.59
C ARG A 29 11.54 5.13 7.09
N VAL A 30 10.98 5.68 6.02
CA VAL A 30 9.75 5.19 5.38
C VAL A 30 10.10 4.62 4.02
N MET A 31 9.62 3.42 3.73
CA MET A 31 9.59 2.87 2.38
C MET A 31 8.24 3.22 1.76
N LEU A 32 8.27 3.93 0.63
CA LEU A 32 7.08 4.38 -0.06
C LEU A 32 6.39 3.23 -0.80
N LEU A 33 5.09 3.35 -1.05
CA LEU A 33 4.35 2.40 -1.89
C LEU A 33 4.91 2.31 -3.31
N SER A 34 5.48 3.40 -3.82
CA SER A 34 6.07 3.47 -5.16
C SER A 34 7.42 2.76 -5.26
N ASP A 35 8.04 2.38 -4.14
CA ASP A 35 9.31 1.64 -4.15
C ASP A 35 9.12 0.26 -4.81
N LYS A 36 10.05 -0.16 -5.67
CA LYS A 36 9.95 -1.43 -6.42
C LYS A 36 9.93 -2.66 -5.51
N GLU A 37 10.52 -2.55 -4.32
CA GLU A 37 10.55 -3.61 -3.33
C GLU A 37 9.29 -3.59 -2.43
N HIS A 38 8.42 -2.59 -2.58
CA HIS A 38 7.19 -2.49 -1.81
C HIS A 38 6.02 -3.16 -2.56
N SER A 39 5.31 -4.04 -1.86
CA SER A 39 4.02 -4.59 -2.32
C SER A 39 3.02 -4.67 -1.18
N LEU A 40 1.73 -4.48 -1.49
CA LEU A 40 0.64 -4.67 -0.53
C LEU A 40 -0.54 -5.40 -1.14
N SER A 41 -1.25 -6.14 -0.30
CA SER A 41 -2.53 -6.74 -0.69
C SER A 41 -3.63 -5.68 -0.67
N VAL A 42 -4.43 -5.66 -1.74
CA VAL A 42 -5.53 -4.72 -1.91
C VAL A 42 -6.82 -5.44 -2.28
N ARG A 43 -7.93 -4.71 -2.17
CA ARG A 43 -9.25 -5.11 -2.62
C ARG A 43 -9.95 -3.96 -3.35
N LEU A 44 -10.60 -4.26 -4.47
CA LEU A 44 -11.48 -3.31 -5.14
C LEU A 44 -12.76 -3.12 -4.32
N GLU A 45 -13.14 -1.87 -4.03
CA GLU A 45 -14.33 -1.53 -3.24
C GLU A 45 -15.61 -2.09 -3.89
N ARG A 46 -15.75 -1.92 -5.21
CA ARG A 46 -16.97 -2.25 -5.96
C ARG A 46 -17.21 -3.76 -6.10
N THR A 47 -16.16 -4.54 -6.36
CA THR A 47 -16.30 -5.97 -6.71
C THR A 47 -15.82 -6.91 -5.63
N GLY A 48 -15.09 -6.41 -4.63
CA GLY A 48 -14.45 -7.23 -3.61
C GLY A 48 -13.28 -8.08 -4.15
N MET A 49 -12.92 -7.94 -5.43
CA MET A 49 -11.79 -8.65 -6.02
C MET A 49 -10.48 -8.26 -5.33
N ARG A 50 -9.67 -9.25 -5.00
CA ARG A 50 -8.36 -9.06 -4.36
C ARG A 50 -7.25 -9.05 -5.41
N ALA A 51 -6.23 -8.26 -5.16
CA ALA A 51 -5.02 -8.18 -5.97
C ALA A 51 -3.81 -7.82 -5.09
N ILE A 52 -2.64 -7.74 -5.72
CA ILE A 52 -1.46 -7.10 -5.12
C ILE A 52 -1.19 -5.81 -5.88
N VAL A 53 -0.81 -4.77 -5.16
CA VAL A 53 -0.27 -3.54 -5.74
C VAL A 53 1.21 -3.45 -5.37
N SER A 54 2.05 -3.29 -6.38
CA SER A 54 3.50 -3.23 -6.28
C SER A 54 4.00 -1.87 -6.77
N GLY A 55 5.01 -1.32 -6.11
CA GLY A 55 5.65 -0.09 -6.57
C GLY A 55 6.44 -0.31 -7.86
N THR A 56 6.65 0.78 -8.60
CA THR A 56 7.31 0.74 -9.91
C THR A 56 8.64 1.48 -9.96
N GLY A 57 8.99 2.18 -8.88
CA GLY A 57 10.06 3.18 -8.81
C GLY A 57 9.65 4.57 -9.32
N ASP A 58 8.47 4.70 -9.95
CA ASP A 58 7.87 5.97 -10.34
C ASP A 58 6.84 6.39 -9.28
N LEU A 59 7.03 7.57 -8.68
CA LEU A 59 6.17 8.14 -7.64
C LEU A 59 4.71 8.26 -8.07
N GLY A 60 4.43 8.42 -9.36
CA GLY A 60 3.07 8.59 -9.88
C GLY A 60 2.40 7.28 -10.29
N ARG A 61 3.08 6.13 -10.19
CA ARG A 61 2.60 4.87 -10.76
C ARG A 61 2.82 3.68 -9.83
N LEU A 62 1.73 2.96 -9.61
CA LEU A 62 1.75 1.63 -9.01
C LEU A 62 1.28 0.61 -10.05
N LYS A 63 1.65 -0.65 -9.86
CA LYS A 63 1.27 -1.75 -10.74
C LYS A 63 0.35 -2.70 -9.98
N MET A 64 -0.82 -2.99 -10.54
CA MET A 64 -1.68 -4.05 -10.02
C MET A 64 -1.29 -5.39 -10.64
N GLU A 65 -1.08 -6.39 -9.81
CA GLU A 65 -0.59 -7.72 -10.17
C GLU A 65 -1.56 -8.80 -9.68
N TYR A 66 -1.44 -10.00 -10.27
CA TYR A 66 -2.30 -11.15 -10.00
C TYR A 66 -3.80 -10.89 -10.28
N VAL A 67 -4.07 -10.07 -11.30
CA VAL A 67 -5.43 -9.79 -11.76
C VAL A 67 -5.95 -10.97 -12.61
N PRO A 68 -7.09 -11.60 -12.23
CA PRO A 68 -7.70 -12.65 -13.04
C PRO A 68 -8.18 -12.13 -14.40
N THR A 69 -8.14 -12.96 -15.45
CA THR A 69 -8.67 -12.58 -16.77
C THR A 69 -10.17 -12.26 -16.77
N SER A 70 -10.93 -12.82 -15.82
CA SER A 70 -12.35 -12.55 -15.61
C SER A 70 -12.63 -11.29 -14.77
N ALA A 71 -11.60 -10.55 -14.37
CA ALA A 71 -11.73 -9.39 -13.50
C ALA A 71 -12.57 -8.28 -14.15
N ASN A 72 -13.58 -7.82 -13.41
CA ASN A 72 -14.35 -6.63 -13.78
C ASN A 72 -13.76 -5.40 -13.09
N ILE A 73 -12.72 -4.80 -13.69
CA ILE A 73 -12.06 -3.58 -13.22
C ILE A 73 -12.38 -2.42 -14.17
N GLN A 74 -12.65 -1.25 -13.61
CA GLN A 74 -12.97 -0.04 -14.36
C GLN A 74 -12.09 1.13 -13.89
N VAL A 75 -11.79 2.05 -14.81
CA VAL A 75 -11.10 3.31 -14.45
C VAL A 75 -11.97 4.07 -13.46
N GLY A 76 -11.34 4.51 -12.35
CA GLY A 76 -12.04 5.17 -11.25
C GLY A 76 -12.49 4.23 -10.14
N ASP A 77 -12.33 2.91 -10.27
CA ASP A 77 -12.55 2.00 -9.15
C ASP A 77 -11.62 2.35 -7.98
N LYS A 78 -12.18 2.39 -6.77
CA LYS A 78 -11.41 2.57 -5.55
C LYS A 78 -10.73 1.28 -5.13
N VAL A 79 -9.47 1.41 -4.76
CA VAL A 79 -8.61 0.31 -4.29
C VAL A 79 -8.33 0.55 -2.81
N LEU A 80 -8.69 -0.42 -1.98
CA LEU A 80 -8.53 -0.37 -0.53
C LEU A 80 -7.43 -1.34 -0.11
N SER A 81 -6.63 -0.97 0.90
CA SER A 81 -5.77 -1.93 1.61
C SER A 81 -6.63 -3.06 2.16
N SER A 82 -6.13 -4.30 2.07
CA SER A 82 -6.92 -5.46 2.50
C SER A 82 -6.90 -5.71 4.01
N GLY A 83 -6.07 -4.97 4.77
CA GLY A 83 -5.84 -5.20 6.20
C GLY A 83 -5.11 -6.51 6.53
N LEU A 84 -4.83 -7.34 5.52
CA LEU A 84 -4.19 -8.65 5.69
C LEU A 84 -2.69 -8.45 5.89
N GLY A 85 -2.21 -8.69 7.11
CA GLY A 85 -0.81 -8.57 7.49
C GLY A 85 -0.53 -7.67 8.70
N GLU A 86 -1.54 -7.22 9.45
CA GLU A 86 -1.41 -6.35 10.65
C GLU A 86 -0.72 -4.99 10.43
N HIS A 87 -0.45 -4.61 9.18
CA HIS A 87 0.43 -3.49 8.85
C HIS A 87 -0.22 -2.32 8.09
N PHE A 88 -1.47 -2.49 7.63
CA PHE A 88 -2.24 -1.45 6.93
C PHE A 88 -3.69 -1.51 7.42
N PRO A 89 -4.36 -0.38 7.73
CA PRO A 89 -5.77 -0.36 8.14
C PRO A 89 -6.73 -0.60 6.96
#